data_AF-A0A3D4ECR6-F1
#
_entry.id   AF-A0A3D4ECR6-F1
#
_cell.length_a   1.000
_cell.length_b   1.000
_cell.length_c   1.000
_cell.angle_alpha   90.00
_cell.angle_beta   90.00
_cell.angle_gamma   90.00
#
_symmetry.space_group_name_H-M   'P 1'
#
loop_
_entity.id
_entity.type
_entity.pdbx_description
1 polymer ?
#
loop_
_entity_poly.entity_id
_entity_poly.type
_entity_poly.pdbx_seq_one_letter_code
_entity_poly.pdbx_strand_id
1 'polypeptide(L)'
;MKLSIRMTPGRLMLILLSLFSLSLIDMTGQEITNATRRKMNLAALNVLDDYQLVSAINSKSDRYRFIQLFDSPDAKVFCDLFNTGGAFKSEITVQEYADLLMNKCENINAEISQVRKESVYLAPDSMWHCTVVMDKSLTYNDMNGVLFPPFVDDVTPFKLEVDLVYDENEDRMRIHRISCQNSDHFKPMNDFYIVQRNKEKSDSLRDTEVSIDRKLLEFNSFGQAYSEKGKLEYWDYDVNVDKKMIAEDDSYEMVILNYKRKRFRMKAHYGMTLNSRYEVQSKTVFDNNQSSGQEAGLDLGFSFSASRGFRFGIFTGATASFSTIDFEKNNMSYSYQSSDKDGSLFTRSYDVRSAAQNVKFMDVAVPLYFSLNFRLARGASLFFDLGGRAYFNLLSEVSPMTISGTVKSTSQSQPVNESFNVSTNEFLSSKAFERENMDFSVFGKAGLEICLLRNSMYLLASAGYEHGLTWSYKSDENPFYSDTVFPYVYNAQYDKDVAFRPFADCVSFKRKCVWLNFGLMLKL
;
A
#
# COMPACT_ATOMS: atom_id res chain seq x y z
N MET A 1 0.92 -66.90 11.84
CA MET A 1 -0.14 -67.65 11.13
C MET A 1 0.47 -68.19 9.83
N LYS A 2 0.58 -69.52 9.72
CA LYS A 2 1.22 -70.27 8.62
C LYS A 2 0.21 -70.52 7.49
N LEU A 3 0.67 -70.39 6.24
CA LEU A 3 0.30 -71.13 5.00
C LEU A 3 0.92 -70.32 3.84
N SER A 4 2.01 -70.64 3.14
CA SER A 4 2.67 -71.87 2.69
C SER A 4 1.83 -72.77 1.79
N ILE A 5 1.89 -72.53 0.47
CA ILE A 5 1.94 -73.60 -0.54
C ILE A 5 3.07 -73.29 -1.53
N ARG A 6 3.91 -74.31 -1.74
CA ARG A 6 5.08 -74.41 -2.64
C ARG A 6 4.68 -75.16 -3.92
N MET A 7 5.30 -74.76 -5.05
CA MET A 7 5.95 -75.56 -6.13
C MET A 7 5.17 -76.69 -6.86
N THR A 8 5.34 -77.09 -8.13
CA THR A 8 6.12 -76.76 -9.38
C THR A 8 5.59 -77.77 -10.48
N PRO A 9 6.30 -78.20 -11.55
CA PRO A 9 6.31 -77.65 -12.91
C PRO A 9 5.99 -78.68 -14.03
N GLY A 10 5.87 -78.21 -15.28
CA GLY A 10 6.33 -78.99 -16.45
C GLY A 10 5.25 -79.49 -17.43
N ARG A 11 5.49 -79.17 -18.71
CA ARG A 11 4.90 -79.79 -19.91
C ARG A 11 3.45 -79.46 -20.23
N LEU A 12 3.19 -78.18 -20.50
CA LEU A 12 2.27 -77.79 -21.59
C LEU A 12 2.95 -76.81 -22.56
N MET A 13 4.26 -76.96 -22.70
CA MET A 13 4.99 -76.64 -23.92
C MET A 13 4.60 -77.72 -24.93
N LEU A 14 4.05 -77.32 -26.09
CA LEU A 14 4.32 -77.90 -27.43
C LEU A 14 3.16 -77.78 -28.44
N ILE A 15 1.93 -77.37 -28.07
CA ILE A 15 0.80 -77.41 -29.03
C ILE A 15 0.20 -76.03 -29.35
N LEU A 16 0.44 -74.99 -28.55
CA LEU A 16 0.00 -73.62 -28.87
C LEU A 16 1.12 -72.75 -29.49
N LEU A 17 2.31 -73.32 -29.71
CA LEU A 17 3.46 -72.66 -30.31
C LEU A 17 3.77 -73.14 -31.74
N SER A 18 2.91 -73.98 -32.31
CA SER A 18 3.05 -74.46 -33.67
C SER A 18 1.68 -74.61 -34.30
N LEU A 19 1.19 -73.54 -34.93
CA LEU A 19 0.43 -73.51 -36.19
C LEU A 19 -0.29 -72.17 -36.30
N PHE A 20 -0.03 -71.46 -37.40
CA PHE A 20 -0.50 -70.13 -37.83
C PHE A 20 0.28 -68.95 -37.24
N SER A 21 1.47 -68.55 -37.71
CA SER A 21 2.07 -68.57 -39.06
C SER A 21 1.16 -67.99 -40.17
N LEU A 22 1.18 -66.66 -40.30
CA LEU A 22 0.89 -65.80 -41.47
C LEU A 22 0.73 -64.37 -40.89
N SER A 23 1.67 -63.43 -40.91
CA SER A 23 2.85 -63.20 -41.74
C SER A 23 3.96 -62.63 -40.86
N LEU A 24 5.01 -63.41 -40.61
CA LEU A 24 6.34 -62.84 -40.44
C LEU A 24 6.64 -62.18 -41.78
N ILE A 25 6.49 -60.86 -41.86
CA ILE A 25 7.32 -60.11 -42.80
C ILE A 25 8.72 -60.31 -42.24
N ASP A 26 9.49 -61.15 -42.92
CA ASP A 26 10.94 -61.14 -42.85
C ASP A 26 11.40 -59.68 -43.02
N MET A 27 11.54 -58.94 -41.92
CA MET A 27 12.58 -57.93 -41.87
C MET A 27 13.87 -58.72 -41.85
N THR A 28 14.30 -59.11 -43.06
CA THR A 28 15.69 -59.38 -43.36
C THR A 28 16.49 -58.35 -42.57
N GLY A 29 17.25 -58.83 -41.58
CA GLY A 29 18.30 -58.02 -40.97
C GLY A 29 19.28 -57.72 -42.09
N GLN A 30 19.01 -56.67 -42.85
CA GLN A 30 19.87 -56.24 -43.94
C GLN A 30 21.13 -55.69 -43.30
N GLU A 31 22.22 -56.45 -43.44
CA GLU A 31 23.52 -56.05 -42.96
C GLU A 31 23.98 -54.81 -43.72
N ILE A 32 23.86 -53.65 -43.08
CA ILE A 32 24.49 -52.43 -43.58
C ILE A 32 26.00 -52.69 -43.67
N THR A 33 26.57 -52.51 -44.86
CA THR A 33 28.01 -52.76 -45.02
C THR A 33 28.80 -51.80 -44.14
N ASN A 34 29.96 -52.23 -43.63
CA ASN A 34 30.85 -51.36 -42.86
C ASN A 34 31.26 -50.10 -43.65
N ALA A 35 31.33 -50.19 -44.98
CA ALA A 35 31.60 -49.06 -45.86
C ALA A 35 30.44 -48.05 -45.86
N THR A 36 29.21 -48.51 -46.12
CA THR A 36 28.00 -47.67 -46.09
C THR A 36 27.81 -47.03 -44.72
N ARG A 37 28.01 -47.79 -43.63
CA ARG A 37 27.93 -47.26 -42.26
C ARG A 37 28.92 -46.13 -41.99
N ARG A 38 30.16 -46.24 -42.48
CA ARG A 38 31.18 -45.18 -42.33
C ARG A 38 30.81 -43.94 -43.12
N LYS A 39 30.35 -44.10 -44.36
CA LYS A 39 29.86 -43.00 -45.19
C LYS A 39 28.70 -42.26 -44.54
N MET A 40 27.68 -42.99 -44.07
CA MET A 40 26.54 -42.43 -43.36
C MET A 40 26.94 -41.67 -42.10
N ASN A 41 27.87 -42.21 -41.29
CA ASN A 41 28.33 -41.52 -40.09
C ASN A 41 29.04 -40.19 -40.43
N LEU A 42 29.89 -40.19 -41.46
CA LEU A 42 30.57 -38.98 -41.92
C LEU A 42 29.55 -37.96 -42.47
N ALA A 43 28.61 -38.41 -43.29
CA ALA A 43 27.56 -37.57 -43.84
C ALA A 43 26.65 -37.00 -42.74
N ALA A 44 26.31 -37.78 -41.71
CA ALA A 44 25.56 -37.32 -40.54
C ALA A 44 26.29 -36.21 -39.80
N LEU A 45 27.59 -36.39 -39.53
CA LEU A 45 28.40 -35.39 -38.86
C LEU A 45 28.47 -34.09 -39.68
N ASN A 46 28.70 -34.18 -41.00
CA ASN A 46 28.74 -33.02 -41.87
C ASN A 46 27.41 -32.25 -41.86
N VAL A 47 26.26 -32.95 -41.92
CA VAL A 47 24.94 -32.31 -41.87
C VAL A 47 24.69 -31.63 -40.54
N LEU A 48 25.12 -32.23 -39.42
CA LEU A 48 24.97 -31.64 -38.09
C LEU A 48 25.89 -30.43 -37.90
N ASP A 49 27.12 -30.49 -38.40
CA ASP A 49 28.06 -29.36 -38.41
C ASP A 49 27.50 -28.21 -39.26
N ASP A 50 26.99 -28.51 -40.46
CA ASP A 50 26.35 -27.50 -41.32
C ASP A 50 25.09 -26.92 -40.66
N TYR A 51 24.26 -27.76 -40.03
CA TYR A 51 23.08 -27.33 -39.27
C TYR A 51 23.48 -26.37 -38.14
N GLN A 52 24.54 -26.68 -37.39
CA GLN A 52 25.05 -25.79 -36.35
C GLN A 52 25.45 -24.42 -36.94
N LEU A 53 26.16 -24.40 -38.07
CA LEU A 53 26.63 -23.18 -38.72
C LEU A 53 25.51 -22.28 -39.25
N VAL A 54 24.41 -22.87 -39.75
CA VAL A 54 23.33 -22.11 -40.41
C VAL A 54 22.07 -21.96 -39.55
N SER A 55 22.03 -22.58 -38.37
CA SER A 55 20.91 -22.51 -37.42
C SER A 55 20.59 -21.09 -36.92
N ALA A 56 21.57 -20.17 -36.98
CA ALA A 56 21.38 -18.79 -36.57
C ALA A 56 20.71 -17.89 -37.63
N ILE A 57 20.60 -18.32 -38.90
CA ILE A 57 19.98 -17.58 -40.03
C ILE A 57 20.14 -16.04 -39.94
N ASN A 58 21.36 -15.54 -40.12
CA ASN A 58 21.64 -14.10 -40.03
C ASN A 58 21.49 -13.37 -41.38
N SER A 59 21.30 -14.11 -42.48
CA SER A 59 21.20 -13.56 -43.82
C SER A 59 20.28 -14.38 -44.72
N LYS A 60 19.87 -13.78 -45.87
CA LYS A 60 19.13 -14.51 -46.91
C LYS A 60 19.90 -15.74 -47.42
N SER A 61 21.23 -15.66 -47.48
CA SER A 61 22.08 -16.79 -47.89
C SER A 61 22.00 -17.93 -46.87
N ASP A 62 22.05 -17.61 -45.59
CA ASP A 62 21.95 -18.62 -44.52
C ASP A 62 20.57 -19.28 -44.51
N ARG A 63 19.51 -18.51 -44.79
CA ARG A 63 18.16 -19.05 -44.96
C ARG A 63 18.10 -20.10 -46.06
N TYR A 64 18.67 -19.81 -47.24
CA TYR A 64 18.71 -20.79 -48.33
C TYR A 64 19.54 -22.02 -47.98
N ARG A 65 20.68 -21.84 -47.31
CA ARG A 65 21.52 -22.96 -46.85
C ARG A 65 20.80 -23.82 -45.82
N PHE A 66 20.10 -23.20 -44.87
CA PHE A 66 19.30 -23.89 -43.86
C PHE A 66 18.23 -24.76 -44.51
N ILE A 67 17.46 -24.22 -45.45
CA ILE A 67 16.40 -24.98 -46.16
C ILE A 67 17.00 -26.15 -46.95
N GLN A 68 18.20 -25.98 -47.55
CA GLN A 68 18.88 -27.03 -48.32
C GLN A 68 19.38 -28.22 -47.49
N LEU A 69 19.46 -28.09 -46.15
CA LEU A 69 19.81 -29.21 -45.28
C LEU A 69 18.69 -30.23 -45.15
N PHE A 70 17.45 -29.84 -45.48
CA PHE A 70 16.29 -30.69 -45.37
C PHE A 70 16.00 -31.40 -46.70
N ASP A 71 15.36 -32.56 -46.62
CA ASP A 71 14.97 -33.35 -47.79
C ASP A 71 13.90 -32.65 -48.64
N SER A 72 13.01 -31.89 -48.01
CA SER A 72 11.95 -31.08 -48.61
C SER A 72 11.69 -29.79 -47.82
N PRO A 73 11.23 -28.70 -48.47
CA PRO A 73 10.70 -27.52 -47.77
C PRO A 73 9.53 -27.82 -46.81
N ASP A 74 8.79 -28.90 -47.10
CA ASP A 74 7.64 -29.35 -46.30
C ASP A 74 8.02 -30.23 -45.11
N ALA A 75 9.31 -30.56 -44.97
CA ALA A 75 9.84 -31.28 -43.82
C ALA A 75 9.47 -30.58 -42.51
N LYS A 76 9.32 -31.36 -41.44
CA LYS A 76 8.78 -30.86 -40.17
C LYS A 76 9.88 -30.59 -39.15
N VAL A 77 9.85 -29.40 -38.56
CA VAL A 77 10.79 -28.95 -37.54
C VAL A 77 10.03 -28.47 -36.31
N PHE A 78 10.49 -28.90 -35.14
CA PHE A 78 10.01 -28.41 -33.86
C PHE A 78 10.27 -26.91 -33.71
N CYS A 79 9.22 -26.14 -33.41
CA CYS A 79 9.31 -24.71 -33.18
C CYS A 79 9.70 -24.41 -31.72
N ASP A 80 10.96 -24.04 -31.52
CA ASP A 80 11.59 -23.65 -30.26
C ASP A 80 11.56 -22.12 -30.01
N LEU A 81 10.78 -21.38 -30.80
CA LEU A 81 10.65 -19.92 -30.69
C LEU A 81 9.50 -19.54 -29.74
N PHE A 82 9.84 -18.98 -28.58
CA PHE A 82 8.91 -18.62 -27.50
C PHE A 82 7.89 -17.52 -27.87
N ASN A 83 8.19 -16.70 -28.88
CA ASN A 83 7.36 -15.58 -29.35
C ASN A 83 6.51 -15.90 -30.60
N THR A 84 6.11 -17.16 -30.76
CA THR A 84 5.35 -17.62 -31.94
C THR A 84 3.94 -18.09 -31.61
N GLY A 85 3.42 -17.73 -30.43
CA GLY A 85 2.06 -18.03 -30.00
C GLY A 85 1.72 -19.52 -30.13
N GLY A 86 0.70 -19.85 -30.93
CA GLY A 86 0.24 -21.22 -31.15
C GLY A 86 1.22 -22.14 -31.90
N ALA A 87 2.24 -21.59 -32.57
CA ALA A 87 3.27 -22.40 -33.22
C ALA A 87 4.33 -22.92 -32.25
N PHE A 88 4.50 -22.29 -31.08
CA PHE A 88 5.45 -22.75 -30.07
C PHE A 88 5.12 -24.17 -29.60
N LYS A 89 6.14 -25.03 -29.52
CA LYS A 89 6.04 -26.47 -29.26
C LYS A 89 5.31 -27.31 -30.32
N SER A 90 4.96 -26.73 -31.45
CA SER A 90 4.40 -27.49 -32.57
C SER A 90 5.47 -27.87 -33.59
N GLU A 91 5.15 -28.78 -34.49
CA GLU A 91 5.95 -29.07 -35.66
C GLU A 91 5.43 -28.28 -36.86
N ILE A 92 6.25 -27.36 -37.34
CA ILE A 92 5.95 -26.50 -38.50
C ILE A 92 6.85 -26.89 -39.67
N THR A 93 6.55 -26.37 -40.86
CA THR A 93 7.43 -26.62 -42.02
C THR A 93 8.78 -25.92 -41.85
N VAL A 94 9.83 -26.47 -42.44
CA VAL A 94 11.17 -25.84 -42.50
C VAL A 94 11.08 -24.43 -43.07
N GLN A 95 10.26 -24.26 -44.11
CA GLN A 95 10.02 -22.99 -44.76
C GLN A 95 9.45 -21.95 -43.77
N GLU A 96 8.39 -22.30 -43.05
CA GLU A 96 7.80 -21.45 -42.02
C GLU A 96 8.78 -21.14 -40.89
N TYR A 97 9.53 -22.13 -40.43
CA TYR A 97 10.53 -21.95 -39.35
C TYR A 97 11.64 -20.97 -39.77
N ALA A 98 12.18 -21.12 -40.98
CA ALA A 98 13.22 -20.23 -41.50
C ALA A 98 12.70 -18.81 -41.71
N ASP A 99 11.44 -18.65 -42.12
CA ASP A 99 10.79 -17.36 -42.27
C ASP A 99 10.52 -16.70 -40.90
N LEU A 100 10.17 -17.46 -39.86
CA LEU A 100 10.03 -16.95 -38.49
C LEU A 100 11.37 -16.45 -37.93
N LEU A 101 12.45 -17.23 -38.09
CA LEU A 101 13.78 -16.81 -37.66
C LEU A 101 14.22 -15.52 -38.36
N MET A 102 14.09 -15.43 -39.69
CA MET A 102 14.57 -14.27 -40.44
C MET A 102 13.73 -13.01 -40.22
N ASN A 103 12.41 -13.15 -40.01
CA ASN A 103 11.50 -12.00 -39.98
C ASN A 103 11.08 -11.57 -38.56
N LYS A 104 11.20 -12.44 -37.55
CA LYS A 104 10.80 -12.14 -36.17
C LYS A 104 11.95 -12.09 -35.17
N CYS A 105 13.15 -12.56 -35.55
CA CYS A 105 14.26 -12.71 -34.62
C CYS A 105 15.52 -11.96 -35.12
N GLU A 106 16.30 -11.47 -34.17
CA GLU A 106 17.59 -10.80 -34.36
C GLU A 106 18.61 -11.37 -33.38
N ASN A 107 19.91 -11.22 -33.66
CA ASN A 107 21.01 -11.67 -32.79
C ASN A 107 20.86 -13.13 -32.34
N ILE A 108 20.43 -14.00 -33.26
CA ILE A 108 20.19 -15.40 -32.98
C ILE A 108 21.53 -16.08 -32.73
N ASN A 109 21.62 -16.82 -31.64
CA ASN A 109 22.74 -17.68 -31.31
C ASN A 109 22.18 -19.03 -30.86
N ALA A 110 22.61 -20.08 -31.55
CA ALA A 110 22.20 -21.44 -31.30
C ALA A 110 23.43 -22.26 -30.89
N GLU A 111 23.31 -22.98 -29.79
CA GLU A 111 24.33 -23.89 -29.28
C GLU A 111 23.79 -25.32 -29.36
N ILE A 112 24.56 -26.21 -30.00
CA ILE A 112 24.25 -27.63 -30.10
C ILE A 112 25.26 -28.41 -29.28
N SER A 113 24.78 -29.32 -28.44
CA SER A 113 25.63 -30.13 -27.58
C SER A 113 25.06 -31.54 -27.41
N GLN A 114 25.82 -32.42 -26.73
CA GLN A 114 25.39 -33.78 -26.37
C GLN A 114 24.88 -34.63 -27.55
N VAL A 115 25.45 -34.45 -28.73
CA VAL A 115 25.08 -35.21 -29.94
C VAL A 115 25.34 -36.71 -29.74
N ARG A 116 24.29 -37.53 -29.86
CA ARG A 116 24.33 -38.98 -29.71
C ARG A 116 23.57 -39.65 -30.84
N LYS A 117 24.22 -40.61 -31.49
CA LYS A 117 23.57 -41.49 -32.46
C LYS A 117 22.77 -42.57 -31.71
N GLU A 118 21.53 -42.80 -32.13
CA GLU A 118 20.68 -43.85 -31.55
C GLU A 118 20.49 -45.04 -32.51
N SER A 119 19.55 -44.93 -33.44
CA SER A 119 19.15 -46.02 -34.34
C SER A 119 19.49 -45.75 -35.81
N VAL A 120 19.72 -46.83 -36.56
CA VAL A 120 19.78 -46.81 -38.03
C VAL A 120 18.81 -47.86 -38.54
N TYR A 121 17.92 -47.48 -39.45
CA TYR A 121 16.94 -48.38 -40.04
C TYR A 121 16.70 -48.05 -41.50
N LEU A 122 16.26 -49.03 -42.29
CA LEU A 122 15.80 -48.80 -43.65
C LEU A 122 14.30 -48.55 -43.60
N ALA A 123 13.85 -47.40 -44.10
CA ALA A 123 12.44 -47.07 -44.15
C ALA A 123 11.73 -47.76 -45.35
N PRO A 124 10.39 -47.82 -45.36
CA PRO A 124 9.62 -48.48 -46.43
C PRO A 124 9.83 -47.89 -47.83
N ASP A 125 10.35 -46.67 -47.92
CA ASP A 125 10.73 -45.97 -49.14
C ASP A 125 12.10 -46.43 -49.70
N SER A 126 12.74 -47.43 -49.07
CA SER A 126 14.08 -47.93 -49.40
C SER A 126 15.21 -46.93 -49.15
N MET A 127 14.99 -45.92 -48.30
CA MET A 127 16.02 -44.98 -47.87
C MET A 127 16.54 -45.34 -46.48
N TRP A 128 17.84 -45.11 -46.24
CA TRP A 128 18.43 -45.34 -44.94
C TRP A 128 18.20 -44.15 -44.02
N HIS A 129 17.59 -44.39 -42.87
CA HIS A 129 17.37 -43.41 -41.81
C HIS A 129 18.39 -43.57 -40.68
N CYS A 130 18.77 -42.46 -40.08
CA CYS A 130 19.64 -42.38 -38.91
C CYS A 130 19.06 -41.39 -37.91
N THR A 131 18.71 -41.88 -36.72
CA THR A 131 18.21 -41.03 -35.63
C THR A 131 19.37 -40.52 -34.79
N VAL A 132 19.39 -39.20 -34.59
CA VAL A 132 20.36 -38.52 -33.74
C VAL A 132 19.63 -37.72 -32.69
N VAL A 133 20.05 -37.83 -31.44
CA VAL A 133 19.56 -37.01 -30.34
C VAL A 133 20.61 -35.95 -30.01
N MET A 134 20.18 -34.71 -29.83
CA MET A 134 21.05 -33.58 -29.50
C MET A 134 20.34 -32.58 -28.59
N ASP A 135 21.13 -31.84 -27.82
CA ASP A 135 20.63 -30.74 -27.01
C ASP A 135 20.82 -29.43 -27.78
N LYS A 136 19.78 -28.61 -27.89
CA LYS A 136 19.81 -27.28 -28.52
C LYS A 136 19.42 -26.21 -27.51
N SER A 137 20.28 -25.20 -27.38
CA SER A 137 19.99 -23.94 -26.70
C SER A 137 19.89 -22.82 -27.73
N LEU A 138 18.86 -21.98 -27.63
CA LEU A 138 18.63 -20.89 -28.56
C LEU A 138 18.47 -19.59 -27.78
N THR A 139 19.23 -18.57 -28.16
CA THR A 139 19.15 -17.21 -27.59
C THR A 139 18.95 -16.22 -28.74
N TYR A 140 17.98 -15.32 -28.65
CA TYR A 140 17.68 -14.35 -29.72
C TYR A 140 16.91 -13.15 -29.17
N ASN A 141 16.97 -12.02 -29.86
CA ASN A 141 16.05 -10.91 -29.63
C ASN A 141 14.89 -10.99 -30.61
N ASP A 142 13.72 -10.52 -30.23
CA ASP A 142 12.68 -10.25 -31.22
C ASP A 142 12.76 -8.82 -31.79
N MET A 143 11.85 -8.52 -32.71
CA MET A 143 11.76 -7.19 -33.35
C MET A 143 11.42 -6.04 -32.37
N ASN A 144 10.90 -6.34 -31.18
CA ASN A 144 10.66 -5.37 -30.12
C ASN A 144 11.87 -5.22 -29.17
N GLY A 145 12.97 -5.94 -29.44
CA GLY A 145 14.19 -5.94 -28.65
C GLY A 145 14.08 -6.76 -27.35
N VAL A 146 13.10 -7.66 -27.26
CA VAL A 146 12.94 -8.59 -26.14
C VAL A 146 13.90 -9.77 -26.31
N LEU A 147 14.70 -10.04 -25.29
CA LEU A 147 15.60 -11.19 -25.29
C LEU A 147 14.86 -12.50 -24.91
N PHE A 148 15.06 -13.55 -25.69
CA PHE A 148 14.62 -14.92 -25.44
C PHE A 148 15.85 -15.84 -25.42
N PRO A 149 15.80 -16.96 -24.68
CA PRO A 149 16.30 -17.12 -23.30
C PRO A 149 17.85 -17.35 -23.25
N PRO A 150 18.53 -17.72 -22.12
CA PRO A 150 18.11 -18.57 -21.00
C PRO A 150 17.64 -17.79 -19.75
N PHE A 151 16.53 -18.23 -19.14
CA PHE A 151 16.03 -17.73 -17.85
C PHE A 151 16.67 -18.45 -16.65
N VAL A 152 16.56 -17.78 -15.49
CA VAL A 152 17.22 -18.00 -14.20
C VAL A 152 16.81 -19.30 -13.49
N ASP A 153 15.66 -19.90 -13.84
CA ASP A 153 15.07 -21.01 -13.07
C ASP A 153 15.07 -22.38 -13.78
N ASP A 154 15.27 -22.44 -15.11
CA ASP A 154 15.29 -23.72 -15.83
C ASP A 154 16.17 -23.61 -17.09
N VAL A 155 17.46 -23.94 -16.93
CA VAL A 155 18.49 -23.88 -17.99
C VAL A 155 18.48 -25.16 -18.84
N THR A 156 17.36 -25.88 -18.86
CA THR A 156 17.30 -27.18 -19.54
C THR A 156 17.26 -26.94 -21.05
N PRO A 157 18.22 -27.44 -21.86
CA PRO A 157 18.19 -27.29 -23.31
C PRO A 157 17.04 -28.09 -23.93
N PHE A 158 16.64 -27.74 -25.16
CA PHE A 158 15.69 -28.55 -25.93
C PHE A 158 16.37 -29.85 -26.35
N LYS A 159 15.83 -30.98 -25.93
CA LYS A 159 16.32 -32.30 -26.30
C LYS A 159 15.66 -32.72 -27.60
N LEU A 160 16.36 -32.50 -28.69
CA LEU A 160 15.89 -32.73 -30.05
C LEU A 160 16.20 -34.16 -30.51
N GLU A 161 15.26 -34.74 -31.22
CA GLU A 161 15.43 -35.98 -31.97
C GLU A 161 15.34 -35.64 -33.47
N VAL A 162 16.45 -35.88 -34.16
CA VAL A 162 16.65 -35.56 -35.58
C VAL A 162 16.63 -36.86 -36.36
N ASP A 163 15.69 -36.97 -37.28
CA ASP A 163 15.64 -38.06 -38.26
C ASP A 163 16.37 -37.62 -39.54
N LEU A 164 17.44 -38.33 -39.88
CA LEU A 164 18.30 -38.05 -41.03
C LEU A 164 18.12 -39.13 -42.09
N VAL A 165 17.95 -38.72 -43.34
CA VAL A 165 17.82 -39.61 -44.51
C VAL A 165 19.08 -39.58 -45.35
N TYR A 166 19.62 -40.76 -45.68
CA TYR A 166 20.79 -40.92 -46.54
C TYR A 166 20.38 -41.28 -47.97
N ASP A 167 20.80 -40.44 -48.92
CA ASP A 167 20.68 -40.68 -50.35
C ASP A 167 21.97 -41.31 -50.87
N GLU A 168 21.90 -42.59 -51.25
CA GLU A 168 23.04 -43.35 -51.78
C GLU A 168 23.52 -42.82 -53.14
N ASN A 169 22.65 -42.18 -53.94
CA ASN A 169 23.00 -41.68 -55.27
C ASN A 169 23.82 -40.40 -55.20
N GLU A 170 23.50 -39.54 -54.22
CA GLU A 170 24.20 -38.28 -54.00
C GLU A 170 25.36 -38.39 -53.00
N ASP A 171 25.47 -39.53 -52.29
CA ASP A 171 26.36 -39.74 -51.14
C ASP A 171 26.19 -38.62 -50.10
N ARG A 172 24.92 -38.25 -49.84
CA ARG A 172 24.53 -37.12 -48.99
C ARG A 172 23.48 -37.53 -47.98
N MET A 173 23.51 -36.87 -46.84
CA MET A 173 22.47 -37.00 -45.82
C MET A 173 21.68 -35.68 -45.77
N ARG A 174 20.38 -35.77 -45.49
CA ARG A 174 19.48 -34.63 -45.32
C ARG A 174 18.60 -34.85 -44.08
N ILE A 175 18.12 -33.76 -43.50
CA ILE A 175 17.21 -33.82 -42.36
C ILE A 175 15.78 -34.03 -42.87
N HIS A 176 15.12 -35.09 -42.40
CA HIS A 176 13.72 -35.36 -42.72
C HIS A 176 12.77 -34.76 -41.69
N ARG A 177 13.14 -34.82 -40.41
CA ARG A 177 12.32 -34.29 -39.31
C ARG A 177 13.16 -33.93 -38.10
N ILE A 178 12.73 -32.90 -37.37
CA ILE A 178 13.24 -32.56 -36.04
C ILE A 178 12.06 -32.51 -35.09
N SER A 179 12.08 -33.33 -34.05
CA SER A 179 11.09 -33.36 -32.96
C SER A 179 11.75 -33.07 -31.60
N CYS A 180 10.97 -32.82 -30.56
CA CYS A 180 11.48 -32.50 -29.22
C CYS A 180 10.94 -33.48 -28.17
N GLN A 181 11.84 -34.11 -27.42
CA GLN A 181 11.52 -35.14 -26.43
C GLN A 181 11.06 -34.56 -25.09
N ASN A 182 11.44 -33.32 -24.77
CA ASN A 182 11.18 -32.67 -23.48
C ASN A 182 10.32 -31.40 -23.61
N SER A 183 9.44 -31.34 -24.63
CA SER A 183 8.65 -30.16 -24.94
C SER A 183 7.78 -29.67 -23.77
N ASP A 184 7.30 -30.55 -22.90
CA ASP A 184 6.45 -30.22 -21.73
C ASP A 184 7.14 -29.34 -20.68
N HIS A 185 8.47 -29.34 -20.60
CA HIS A 185 9.21 -28.55 -19.60
C HIS A 185 9.17 -27.03 -19.83
N PHE A 186 8.88 -26.59 -21.05
CA PHE A 186 8.89 -25.18 -21.41
C PHE A 186 7.50 -24.56 -21.29
N LYS A 187 7.36 -23.27 -21.00
CA LYS A 187 6.04 -22.61 -20.93
C LYS A 187 5.90 -21.56 -22.05
N PRO A 188 4.72 -21.48 -22.71
CA PRO A 188 4.44 -20.41 -23.67
C PRO A 188 4.39 -19.04 -22.98
N MET A 189 4.74 -17.99 -23.71
CA MET A 189 4.86 -16.63 -23.18
C MET A 189 3.53 -15.84 -23.10
N ASN A 190 2.45 -16.37 -23.67
CA ASN A 190 1.18 -15.65 -23.86
C ASN A 190 0.58 -15.08 -22.54
N ASP A 191 0.92 -15.69 -21.41
CA ASP A 191 0.49 -15.30 -20.07
C ASP A 191 1.52 -14.45 -19.31
N PHE A 192 2.50 -13.85 -19.98
CA PHE A 192 3.56 -13.06 -19.36
C PHE A 192 3.48 -11.55 -19.67
N TYR A 193 3.96 -10.76 -18.72
CA TYR A 193 4.40 -9.38 -18.91
C TYR A 193 5.91 -9.34 -19.02
N ILE A 194 6.37 -8.51 -19.96
CA ILE A 194 7.77 -8.13 -20.08
C ILE A 194 7.89 -6.70 -19.60
N VAL A 195 8.44 -6.54 -18.39
CA VAL A 195 8.61 -5.24 -17.76
C VAL A 195 9.95 -4.68 -18.16
N GLN A 196 9.95 -3.59 -18.92
CA GLN A 196 11.15 -2.87 -19.30
C GLN A 196 11.43 -1.75 -18.30
N ARG A 197 12.67 -1.69 -17.79
CA ARG A 197 13.10 -0.55 -16.94
C ARG A 197 13.02 0.75 -17.73
N ASN A 198 12.49 1.79 -17.10
CA ASN A 198 12.47 3.10 -17.71
C ASN A 198 13.81 3.81 -17.50
N LYS A 199 14.73 3.66 -18.45
CA LYS A 199 16.10 4.22 -18.37
C LYS A 199 16.14 5.77 -18.37
N GLU A 200 15.10 6.43 -18.87
CA GLU A 200 15.07 7.90 -19.01
C GLU A 200 14.68 8.63 -17.72
N LYS A 201 14.16 7.92 -16.71
CA LYS A 201 13.73 8.52 -15.45
C LYS A 201 14.71 8.18 -14.32
N SER A 202 14.90 9.14 -13.42
CA SER A 202 15.62 8.97 -12.14
C SER A 202 15.03 7.87 -11.24
N ASP A 203 13.86 7.35 -11.59
CA ASP A 203 13.13 6.32 -10.86
C ASP A 203 13.46 4.88 -11.33
N SER A 204 14.41 4.66 -12.25
CA SER A 204 14.75 3.32 -12.78
C SER A 204 15.20 2.30 -11.70
N LEU A 205 15.79 2.77 -10.60
CA LEU A 205 16.14 1.91 -9.47
C LEU A 205 14.90 1.37 -8.74
N ARG A 206 13.78 2.10 -8.77
CA ARG A 206 12.53 1.69 -8.12
C ARG A 206 11.83 0.57 -8.86
N ASP A 207 12.09 0.41 -10.15
CA ASP A 207 11.59 -0.72 -10.94
C ASP A 207 11.91 -2.06 -10.26
N THR A 208 13.06 -2.13 -9.58
CA THR A 208 13.54 -3.34 -8.87
C THR A 208 12.81 -3.65 -7.57
N GLU A 209 12.03 -2.70 -7.06
CA GLU A 209 11.33 -2.83 -5.78
C GLU A 209 9.82 -3.10 -5.98
N VAL A 210 9.42 -3.38 -7.23
CA VAL A 210 8.09 -3.84 -7.59
C VAL A 210 8.03 -5.35 -7.43
N SER A 211 6.88 -5.85 -6.98
CA SER A 211 6.59 -7.27 -6.91
C SER A 211 5.33 -7.65 -7.67
N ILE A 212 5.31 -8.87 -8.21
CA ILE A 212 4.12 -9.55 -8.69
C ILE A 212 3.99 -10.82 -7.85
N ASP A 213 2.79 -11.05 -7.29
CA ASP A 213 2.52 -12.18 -6.39
C ASP A 213 3.56 -12.35 -5.27
N ARG A 214 4.02 -11.20 -4.73
CA ARG A 214 5.03 -11.07 -3.67
C ARG A 214 6.47 -11.46 -4.06
N LYS A 215 6.73 -11.84 -5.31
CA LYS A 215 8.10 -12.00 -5.85
C LYS A 215 8.55 -10.68 -6.47
N LEU A 216 9.75 -10.22 -6.11
CA LEU A 216 10.32 -9.00 -6.70
C LEU A 216 10.63 -9.24 -8.18
N LEU A 217 10.51 -8.19 -8.98
CA LEU A 217 10.90 -8.24 -10.38
C LEU A 217 12.42 -8.32 -10.50
N GLU A 218 12.89 -9.40 -11.09
CA GLU A 218 14.30 -9.61 -11.41
C GLU A 218 14.55 -9.19 -12.86
N PHE A 219 15.39 -8.17 -13.03
CA PHE A 219 15.73 -7.67 -14.36
C PHE A 219 17.05 -8.26 -14.82
N ASN A 220 17.07 -8.72 -16.05
CA ASN A 220 18.27 -9.18 -16.73
C ASN A 220 19.22 -7.99 -17.06
N SER A 221 20.37 -8.30 -17.67
CA SER A 221 21.38 -7.32 -18.10
C SER A 221 20.85 -6.29 -19.12
N PHE A 222 19.76 -6.59 -19.82
CA PHE A 222 19.09 -5.70 -20.77
C PHE A 222 18.04 -4.79 -20.10
N GLY A 223 17.78 -5.00 -18.81
CA GLY A 223 16.77 -4.25 -18.05
C GLY A 223 15.34 -4.72 -18.31
N GLN A 224 15.17 -6.01 -18.62
CA GLN A 224 13.87 -6.67 -18.82
C GLN A 224 13.61 -7.66 -17.68
N ALA A 225 12.42 -7.62 -17.11
CA ALA A 225 11.93 -8.60 -16.15
C ALA A 225 10.72 -9.34 -16.72
N TYR A 226 10.65 -10.64 -16.47
CA TYR A 226 9.62 -11.54 -16.98
C TYR A 226 8.77 -11.99 -15.82
N SER A 227 7.47 -11.81 -15.93
CA SER A 227 6.55 -12.22 -14.88
C SER A 227 5.24 -12.64 -15.48
N GLU A 228 4.63 -13.67 -14.90
CA GLU A 228 3.26 -14.03 -15.21
C GLU A 228 2.33 -12.82 -14.97
N LYS A 229 1.27 -12.72 -15.77
CA LYS A 229 0.27 -11.65 -15.68
C LYS A 229 -0.37 -11.70 -14.30
N GLY A 230 -0.07 -10.72 -13.47
CA GLY A 230 -0.57 -10.64 -12.10
C GLY A 230 -0.76 -9.20 -11.64
N LYS A 231 -1.09 -9.05 -10.36
CA LYS A 231 -1.25 -7.73 -9.77
C LYS A 231 0.11 -7.17 -9.36
N LEU A 232 0.51 -6.07 -9.99
CA LEU A 232 1.68 -5.30 -9.61
C LEU A 232 1.47 -4.67 -8.22
N GLU A 233 2.39 -4.94 -7.30
CA GLU A 233 2.42 -4.36 -5.96
C GLU A 233 3.79 -3.74 -5.70
N TYR A 234 3.82 -2.46 -5.35
CA TYR A 234 5.03 -1.77 -4.92
C TYR A 234 5.22 -1.94 -3.41
N TRP A 235 6.48 -1.90 -2.96
CA TRP A 235 6.79 -1.98 -1.52
C TRP A 235 6.24 -0.78 -0.73
N ASP A 236 6.26 0.42 -1.34
CA ASP A 236 5.69 1.66 -0.79
C ASP A 236 4.22 1.81 -1.21
N TYR A 237 3.33 1.79 -0.23
CA TYR A 237 1.89 1.89 -0.47
C TYR A 237 1.40 3.29 -0.82
N ASP A 238 2.24 4.31 -0.62
CA ASP A 238 1.98 5.66 -1.10
C ASP A 238 2.50 5.87 -2.54
N VAL A 239 2.91 4.79 -3.22
CA VAL A 239 3.21 4.80 -4.64
C VAL A 239 2.11 4.08 -5.41
N ASN A 240 1.49 4.79 -6.34
CA ASN A 240 0.70 4.16 -7.38
C ASN A 240 1.63 3.80 -8.55
N VAL A 241 1.48 2.58 -9.05
CA VAL A 241 2.17 2.10 -10.24
C VAL A 241 1.17 2.04 -11.38
N ASP A 242 1.34 2.90 -12.37
CA ASP A 242 0.57 2.89 -13.60
C ASP A 242 1.34 2.09 -14.66
N LYS A 243 0.69 1.12 -15.28
CA LYS A 243 1.25 0.34 -16.40
C LYS A 243 1.07 1.13 -17.69
N LYS A 244 2.16 1.38 -18.43
CA LYS A 244 2.13 1.91 -19.80
C LYS A 244 2.60 0.81 -20.75
N MET A 245 1.74 0.41 -21.67
CA MET A 245 2.10 -0.51 -22.75
C MET A 245 3.04 0.18 -23.74
N ILE A 246 4.09 -0.53 -24.15
CA ILE A 246 5.10 -0.07 -25.12
C ILE A 246 4.93 -0.81 -26.43
N ALA A 247 4.77 -2.13 -26.35
CA ALA A 247 4.57 -3.02 -27.46
C ALA A 247 3.64 -4.18 -27.03
N GLU A 248 2.95 -4.75 -27.99
CA GLU A 248 2.08 -5.90 -27.85
C GLU A 248 2.37 -6.83 -29.02
N ASP A 249 2.59 -8.10 -28.72
CA ASP A 249 2.68 -9.19 -29.68
C ASP A 249 1.65 -10.25 -29.29
N ASP A 250 1.28 -11.13 -30.22
CA ASP A 250 0.39 -12.27 -29.94
C ASP A 250 0.90 -13.12 -28.75
N SER A 251 2.21 -13.06 -28.48
CA SER A 251 2.87 -13.89 -27.48
C SER A 251 3.14 -13.19 -26.15
N TYR A 252 3.05 -11.87 -26.02
CA TYR A 252 3.29 -11.17 -24.73
C TYR A 252 2.87 -9.69 -24.78
N GLU A 253 2.78 -9.07 -23.59
CA GLU A 253 2.64 -7.61 -23.45
C GLU A 253 3.91 -7.00 -22.84
N MET A 254 4.52 -6.04 -23.54
CA MET A 254 5.71 -5.31 -23.04
C MET A 254 5.32 -3.95 -22.47
N VAL A 255 5.73 -3.70 -21.23
CA VAL A 255 5.28 -2.54 -20.45
C VAL A 255 6.39 -1.83 -19.71
N ILE A 256 6.21 -0.52 -19.53
CA ILE A 256 6.96 0.32 -18.58
C ILE A 256 6.03 0.64 -17.41
N LEU A 257 6.61 0.63 -16.21
CA LEU A 257 5.95 1.06 -14.99
C LEU A 257 6.16 2.55 -14.78
N ASN A 258 5.08 3.29 -14.48
CA ASN A 258 5.12 4.70 -14.12
C ASN A 258 4.75 4.86 -12.65
N TYR A 259 5.67 5.44 -11.88
CA TYR A 259 5.49 5.66 -10.45
C TYR A 259 4.90 7.03 -10.18
N LYS A 260 3.81 7.06 -9.42
CA LYS A 260 3.21 8.29 -8.89
C LYS A 260 3.21 8.22 -7.37
N ARG A 261 4.09 9.00 -6.75
CA ARG A 261 4.20 9.15 -5.30
C ARG A 261 3.12 10.08 -4.77
N LYS A 262 2.30 9.59 -3.86
CA LYS A 262 1.25 10.32 -3.14
C LYS A 262 1.71 10.72 -1.75
N ARG A 263 2.60 11.70 -1.70
CA ARG A 263 3.21 12.17 -0.45
C ARG A 263 2.37 13.24 0.23
N PHE A 264 1.58 13.98 -0.55
CA PHE A 264 0.77 15.06 -0.03
C PHE A 264 -0.55 14.51 0.50
N ARG A 265 -0.99 15.05 1.64
CA ARG A 265 -2.18 14.59 2.33
C ARG A 265 -2.99 15.75 2.85
N MET A 266 -4.31 15.58 2.83
CA MET A 266 -5.26 16.53 3.37
C MET A 266 -6.19 15.78 4.32
N LYS A 267 -6.30 16.23 5.58
CA LYS A 267 -7.15 15.63 6.62
C LYS A 267 -8.23 16.62 7.03
N ALA A 268 -9.48 16.35 6.66
CA ALA A 268 -10.63 17.03 7.24
C ALA A 268 -11.02 16.30 8.53
N HIS A 269 -11.29 17.03 9.62
CA HIS A 269 -11.64 16.41 10.89
C HIS A 269 -12.67 17.20 11.68
N TYR A 270 -13.38 16.49 12.55
CA TYR A 270 -14.27 17.00 13.57
C TYR A 270 -13.95 16.32 14.90
N GLY A 271 -13.86 17.09 15.98
CA GLY A 271 -13.52 16.62 17.31
C GLY A 271 -14.51 17.12 18.36
N MET A 272 -14.72 16.31 19.40
CA MET A 272 -15.50 16.68 20.58
C MET A 272 -14.76 16.25 21.86
N THR A 273 -14.88 17.01 22.93
CA THR A 273 -14.30 16.63 24.22
C THR A 273 -15.14 15.60 24.94
N LEU A 274 -14.52 14.54 25.48
CA LEU A 274 -15.19 13.53 26.32
C LEU A 274 -15.34 13.97 27.78
N ASN A 275 -14.46 14.85 28.23
CA ASN A 275 -14.45 15.42 29.56
C ASN A 275 -14.43 16.95 29.49
N SER A 276 -14.32 17.61 30.65
CA SER A 276 -14.11 19.04 30.73
C SER A 276 -12.99 19.52 29.81
N ARG A 277 -13.29 20.47 28.92
CA ARG A 277 -12.30 21.11 28.02
C ARG A 277 -11.19 21.80 28.81
N TYR A 278 -11.56 22.37 29.96
CA TYR A 278 -10.72 23.22 30.78
C TYR A 278 -10.47 22.60 32.16
N GLU A 279 -9.24 22.74 32.64
CA GLU A 279 -8.90 22.64 34.06
C GLU A 279 -9.09 24.01 34.69
N VAL A 280 -10.01 24.09 35.64
CA VAL A 280 -10.37 25.32 36.35
C VAL A 280 -9.64 25.36 37.68
N GLN A 281 -8.92 26.45 37.93
CA GLN A 281 -8.36 26.80 39.23
C GLN A 281 -9.09 28.03 39.77
N SER A 282 -9.59 27.92 41.00
CA SER A 282 -10.28 29.01 41.66
C SER A 282 -10.13 28.94 43.17
N LYS A 283 -10.24 30.08 43.84
CA LYS A 283 -10.43 30.16 45.30
C LYS A 283 -11.83 29.68 45.70
N THR A 284 -12.83 29.88 44.86
CA THR A 284 -14.20 29.42 45.10
C THR A 284 -14.33 27.97 44.66
N VAL A 285 -14.83 27.12 45.56
CA VAL A 285 -15.22 25.75 45.21
C VAL A 285 -16.58 25.81 44.52
N PHE A 286 -16.59 25.78 43.19
CA PHE A 286 -17.81 25.73 42.39
C PHE A 286 -18.56 24.42 42.59
N ASP A 287 -19.88 24.49 42.57
CA ASP A 287 -20.73 23.30 42.59
C ASP A 287 -20.88 22.73 41.17
N ASN A 288 -20.78 23.59 40.14
CA ASN A 288 -20.62 23.20 38.75
C ASN A 288 -19.52 24.03 38.06
N ASN A 289 -18.56 23.36 37.42
CA ASN A 289 -17.50 23.97 36.61
C ASN A 289 -17.26 23.19 35.29
N GLN A 290 -18.32 22.56 34.78
CA GLN A 290 -18.22 21.75 33.57
C GLN A 290 -17.88 22.61 32.34
N SER A 291 -17.12 22.01 31.43
CA SER A 291 -16.81 22.63 30.15
C SER A 291 -16.88 21.62 29.02
N SER A 292 -17.13 22.10 27.81
CA SER A 292 -17.15 21.28 26.61
C SER A 292 -16.44 21.99 25.47
N GLY A 293 -15.93 21.21 24.51
CA GLY A 293 -15.31 21.72 23.31
C GLY A 293 -15.71 20.91 22.08
N GLN A 294 -15.86 21.61 20.96
CA GLN A 294 -16.02 21.04 19.63
C GLN A 294 -15.04 21.70 18.68
N GLU A 295 -14.44 20.92 17.79
CA GLU A 295 -13.49 21.44 16.81
C GLU A 295 -13.78 20.89 15.42
N ALA A 296 -13.62 21.71 14.38
CA ALA A 296 -13.71 21.26 12.99
C ALA A 296 -12.62 21.95 12.17
N GLY A 297 -11.88 21.19 11.35
CA GLY A 297 -10.69 21.72 10.72
C GLY A 297 -10.18 20.93 9.52
N LEU A 298 -9.20 21.53 8.86
CA LEU A 298 -8.48 20.95 7.73
C LEU A 298 -6.98 21.04 8.00
N ASP A 299 -6.31 19.88 7.95
CA ASP A 299 -4.86 19.78 8.01
C ASP A 299 -4.30 19.40 6.65
N LEU A 300 -3.17 19.99 6.29
CA LEU A 300 -2.36 19.64 5.14
C LEU A 300 -1.02 19.12 5.63
N GLY A 301 -0.48 18.12 4.94
CA GLY A 301 0.78 17.56 5.35
C GLY A 301 1.47 16.75 4.29
N PHE A 302 2.71 16.42 4.61
CA PHE A 302 3.56 15.59 3.80
C PHE A 302 3.90 14.32 4.57
N SER A 303 3.83 13.17 3.91
CA SER A 303 4.19 11.90 4.50
C SER A 303 5.16 11.13 3.61
N PHE A 304 6.08 10.42 4.25
CA PHE A 304 7.06 9.57 3.63
C PHE A 304 7.10 8.21 4.32
N SER A 305 7.22 7.15 3.53
CA SER A 305 7.36 5.79 4.00
C SER A 305 8.82 5.51 4.37
N ALA A 306 9.07 5.00 5.57
CA ALA A 306 10.40 4.58 5.99
C ALA A 306 10.62 3.07 5.75
N SER A 307 9.55 2.27 5.84
CA SER A 307 9.60 0.83 5.59
C SER A 307 8.23 0.28 5.17
N ARG A 308 8.16 -1.01 4.84
CA ARG A 308 6.92 -1.71 4.48
C ARG A 308 5.97 -1.73 5.68
N GLY A 309 5.09 -0.73 5.74
CA GLY A 309 4.08 -0.59 6.78
C GLY A 309 4.35 0.51 7.81
N PHE A 310 5.49 1.21 7.74
CA PHE A 310 5.79 2.34 8.62
C PHE A 310 5.90 3.64 7.84
N ARG A 311 5.14 4.66 8.24
CA ARG A 311 5.14 5.99 7.61
C ARG A 311 5.28 7.10 8.64
N PHE A 312 6.05 8.11 8.28
CA PHE A 312 6.18 9.36 9.02
C PHE A 312 5.49 10.48 8.25
N GLY A 313 4.98 11.48 8.93
CA GLY A 313 4.46 12.68 8.29
C GLY A 313 4.50 13.90 9.19
N ILE A 314 4.46 15.07 8.56
CA ILE A 314 4.40 16.37 9.22
C ILE A 314 3.15 17.06 8.69
N PHE A 315 2.32 17.57 9.60
CA PHE A 315 1.03 18.17 9.29
C PHE A 315 0.86 19.51 9.99
N THR A 316 0.20 20.43 9.31
CA THR A 316 -0.24 21.72 9.84
C THR A 316 -1.61 22.08 9.27
N GLY A 317 -2.35 22.98 9.91
CA GLY A 317 -3.71 23.25 9.47
C GLY A 317 -4.36 24.45 10.13
N ALA A 318 -5.68 24.54 9.94
CA ALA A 318 -6.53 25.49 10.64
C ALA A 318 -7.81 24.78 11.08
N THR A 319 -8.20 25.03 12.33
CA THR A 319 -9.34 24.41 12.98
C THR A 319 -10.17 25.47 13.70
N ALA A 320 -11.47 25.52 13.44
CA ALA A 320 -12.39 26.31 14.25
C ALA A 320 -12.70 25.52 15.53
N SER A 321 -12.37 26.08 16.68
CA SER A 321 -12.53 25.47 18.00
C SER A 321 -13.54 26.28 18.81
N PHE A 322 -14.69 25.67 19.10
CA PHE A 322 -15.73 26.23 19.94
C PHE A 322 -15.63 25.60 21.32
N SER A 323 -15.75 26.40 22.37
CA SER A 323 -15.79 25.88 23.73
C SER A 323 -16.72 26.67 24.63
N THR A 324 -17.28 25.99 25.60
CA THR A 324 -18.22 26.53 26.57
C THR A 324 -17.79 26.10 27.96
N ILE A 325 -17.89 27.00 28.93
CA ILE A 325 -17.67 26.73 30.34
C ILE A 325 -18.85 27.30 31.15
N ASP A 326 -19.34 26.51 32.09
CA ASP A 326 -20.42 26.87 33.00
C ASP A 326 -19.86 26.96 34.42
N PHE A 327 -20.11 28.08 35.08
CA PHE A 327 -19.77 28.29 36.48
C PHE A 327 -21.05 28.43 37.29
N GLU A 328 -21.21 27.60 38.32
CA GLU A 328 -22.35 27.68 39.25
C GLU A 328 -21.86 27.54 40.69
N LYS A 329 -22.36 28.42 41.56
CA LYS A 329 -22.18 28.34 43.00
C LYS A 329 -23.49 28.57 43.72
N ASN A 330 -23.86 27.63 44.58
CA ASN A 330 -25.06 27.64 45.39
C ASN A 330 -24.73 27.85 46.88
N ASN A 331 -25.74 28.32 47.62
CA ASN A 331 -25.72 28.46 49.08
C ASN A 331 -24.50 29.23 49.61
N MET A 332 -24.31 30.47 49.15
CA MET A 332 -23.27 31.35 49.68
C MET A 332 -23.87 32.28 50.72
N SER A 333 -23.19 32.42 51.85
CA SER A 333 -23.58 33.36 52.90
C SER A 333 -22.48 34.39 53.14
N TYR A 334 -22.83 35.67 53.16
CA TYR A 334 -21.91 36.74 53.53
C TYR A 334 -22.63 37.77 54.40
N SER A 335 -21.96 38.26 55.44
CA SER A 335 -22.50 39.31 56.30
C SER A 335 -21.47 40.39 56.52
N TYR A 336 -21.90 41.65 56.51
CA TYR A 336 -21.08 42.78 56.94
C TYR A 336 -21.81 43.65 57.95
N GLN A 337 -21.01 44.39 58.71
CA GLN A 337 -21.49 45.42 59.62
C GLN A 337 -21.13 46.78 59.04
N SER A 338 -22.09 47.69 59.03
CA SER A 338 -21.89 49.06 58.61
C SER A 338 -22.71 50.00 59.49
N SER A 339 -22.37 51.28 59.51
CA SER A 339 -23.14 52.31 60.20
C SER A 339 -24.18 52.91 59.24
N ASP A 340 -25.41 53.08 59.71
CA ASP A 340 -26.39 53.90 59.01
C ASP A 340 -25.98 55.39 59.01
N LYS A 341 -26.77 56.23 58.34
CA LYS A 341 -26.50 57.68 58.26
C LYS A 341 -26.56 58.38 59.63
N ASP A 342 -27.21 57.76 60.61
CA ASP A 342 -27.39 58.26 61.97
C ASP A 342 -26.34 57.67 62.94
N GLY A 343 -25.39 56.88 62.43
CA GLY A 343 -24.30 56.26 63.19
C GLY A 343 -24.68 54.94 63.89
N SER A 344 -25.90 54.44 63.70
CA SER A 344 -26.33 53.16 64.27
C SER A 344 -25.75 52.00 63.47
N LEU A 345 -25.14 51.04 64.17
CA LEU A 345 -24.62 49.82 63.56
C LEU A 345 -25.79 48.95 63.07
N PHE A 346 -25.77 48.57 61.80
CA PHE A 346 -26.64 47.55 61.24
C PHE A 346 -25.80 46.39 60.68
N THR A 347 -26.32 45.17 60.82
CA THR A 347 -25.74 43.98 60.19
C THR A 347 -26.58 43.62 58.98
N ARG A 348 -25.95 43.49 57.81
CA ARG A 348 -26.62 43.03 56.60
C ARG A 348 -26.04 41.67 56.21
N SER A 349 -26.90 40.65 56.18
CA SER A 349 -26.57 39.28 55.82
C SER A 349 -27.22 38.91 54.49
N TYR A 350 -26.45 38.31 53.59
CA TYR A 350 -26.88 37.85 52.28
C TYR A 350 -26.80 36.33 52.27
N ASP A 351 -27.95 35.70 52.05
CA ASP A 351 -28.07 34.26 51.81
C ASP A 351 -28.31 34.08 50.29
N VAL A 352 -27.24 33.96 49.52
CA VAL A 352 -27.29 33.73 48.08
C VAL A 352 -27.62 32.26 47.82
N ARG A 353 -28.79 32.03 47.21
CA ARG A 353 -29.25 30.69 46.85
C ARG A 353 -28.45 30.13 45.67
N SER A 354 -28.26 30.92 44.62
CA SER A 354 -27.54 30.50 43.40
C SER A 354 -26.86 31.68 42.72
N ALA A 355 -25.68 31.45 42.17
CA ALA A 355 -24.99 32.34 41.25
C ALA A 355 -24.45 31.54 40.07
N ALA A 356 -24.77 31.95 38.84
CA ALA A 356 -24.36 31.25 37.63
C ALA A 356 -23.87 32.20 36.54
N GLN A 357 -22.86 31.76 35.78
CA GLN A 357 -22.31 32.45 34.62
C GLN A 357 -21.80 31.44 33.59
N ASN A 358 -22.11 31.66 32.31
CA ASN A 358 -21.61 30.88 31.19
C ASN A 358 -20.63 31.71 30.38
N VAL A 359 -19.54 31.09 29.92
CA VAL A 359 -18.59 31.73 29.01
C VAL A 359 -18.37 30.84 27.78
N LYS A 360 -18.42 31.44 26.60
CA LYS A 360 -18.20 30.79 25.30
C LYS A 360 -17.00 31.39 24.61
N PHE A 361 -16.20 30.55 23.97
CA PHE A 361 -15.04 30.94 23.18
C PHE A 361 -15.13 30.33 21.79
N MET A 362 -14.72 31.11 20.80
CA MET A 362 -14.43 30.66 19.45
C MET A 362 -12.98 31.01 19.13
N ASP A 363 -12.17 30.00 18.87
CA ASP A 363 -10.75 30.14 18.57
C ASP A 363 -10.44 29.56 17.17
N VAL A 364 -9.49 30.15 16.44
CA VAL A 364 -8.77 29.44 15.37
C VAL A 364 -7.59 28.72 16.00
N ALA A 365 -7.57 27.41 15.92
CA ALA A 365 -6.44 26.58 16.34
C ALA A 365 -5.58 26.21 15.14
N VAL A 366 -4.28 26.49 15.24
CA VAL A 366 -3.27 26.11 14.24
C VAL A 366 -2.42 24.98 14.84
N PRO A 367 -2.65 23.72 14.45
CA PRO A 367 -1.82 22.60 14.87
C PRO A 367 -0.53 22.52 14.05
N LEU A 368 0.55 22.04 14.68
CA LEU A 368 1.75 21.53 14.00
C LEU A 368 2.16 20.22 14.68
N TYR A 369 2.19 19.12 13.93
CA TYR A 369 2.41 17.80 14.52
C TYR A 369 3.12 16.81 13.59
N PHE A 370 3.76 15.84 14.24
CA PHE A 370 4.30 14.64 13.60
C PHE A 370 3.29 13.52 13.68
N SER A 371 3.17 12.73 12.62
CA SER A 371 2.26 11.59 12.50
C SER A 371 3.04 10.32 12.20
N LEU A 372 3.01 9.36 13.11
CA LEU A 372 3.57 8.01 12.95
C LEU A 372 2.47 7.05 12.58
N ASN A 373 2.61 6.34 11.48
CA ASN A 373 1.57 5.44 10.97
C ASN A 373 2.11 4.02 10.83
N PHE A 374 1.47 3.08 11.51
CA PHE A 374 1.77 1.65 11.48
C PHE A 374 0.64 0.87 10.81
N ARG A 375 0.95 0.15 9.74
CA ARG A 375 -0.05 -0.62 9.00
C ARG A 375 -0.34 -1.96 9.68
N LEU A 376 -1.62 -2.21 9.95
CA LEU A 376 -2.11 -3.49 10.48
C LEU A 376 -2.49 -4.46 9.36
N ALA A 377 -3.21 -3.98 8.35
CA ALA A 377 -3.74 -4.82 7.26
C ALA A 377 -3.83 -4.04 5.93
N ARG A 378 -4.28 -4.71 4.86
CA ARG A 378 -4.56 -4.04 3.57
C ARG A 378 -5.74 -3.09 3.75
N GLY A 379 -5.42 -1.80 3.88
CA GLY A 379 -6.43 -0.74 4.06
C GLY A 379 -6.73 -0.38 5.52
N ALA A 380 -5.97 -0.89 6.50
CA ALA A 380 -6.12 -0.48 7.90
C ALA A 380 -4.76 -0.14 8.51
N SER A 381 -4.65 1.01 9.17
CA SER A 381 -3.43 1.46 9.87
C SER A 381 -3.77 2.07 11.22
N LEU A 382 -2.88 1.92 12.19
CA LEU A 382 -2.83 2.72 13.40
C LEU A 382 -2.02 3.98 13.13
N PHE A 383 -2.40 5.09 13.76
CA PHE A 383 -1.62 6.31 13.73
C PHE A 383 -1.46 6.91 15.11
N PHE A 384 -0.33 7.59 15.31
CA PHE A 384 0.02 8.33 16.51
C PHE A 384 0.46 9.73 16.10
N ASP A 385 -0.27 10.74 16.55
CA ASP A 385 0.05 12.13 16.30
C ASP A 385 0.60 12.77 17.59
N LEU A 386 1.69 13.53 17.47
CA LEU A 386 2.29 14.28 18.56
C LEU A 386 2.65 15.68 18.07
N GLY A 387 2.19 16.71 18.77
CA GLY A 387 2.47 18.07 18.36
C GLY A 387 1.95 19.15 19.30
N GLY A 388 1.98 20.38 18.79
CA GLY A 388 1.50 21.57 19.48
C GLY A 388 0.37 22.25 18.74
N ARG A 389 -0.40 23.08 19.45
CA ARG A 389 -1.44 23.95 18.88
C ARG A 389 -1.29 25.36 19.43
N ALA A 390 -1.39 26.34 18.55
CA ALA A 390 -1.58 27.73 18.91
C ALA A 390 -3.05 28.12 18.70
N TYR A 391 -3.65 28.84 19.64
CA TYR A 391 -5.04 29.30 19.56
C TYR A 391 -5.11 30.81 19.46
N PHE A 392 -5.82 31.29 18.44
CA PHE A 392 -6.13 32.69 18.23
C PHE A 392 -7.60 32.90 18.58
N ASN A 393 -7.86 33.68 19.63
CA ASN A 393 -9.21 34.02 20.03
C ASN A 393 -9.87 34.90 18.95
N LEU A 394 -11.00 34.45 18.40
CA LEU A 394 -11.81 35.24 17.46
C LEU A 394 -12.95 35.96 18.17
N LEU A 395 -13.59 35.25 19.11
CA LEU A 395 -14.73 35.74 19.85
C LEU A 395 -14.73 35.14 21.26
N SER A 396 -15.03 35.97 22.24
CA SER A 396 -15.47 35.54 23.56
C SER A 396 -16.84 36.15 23.84
N GLU A 397 -17.77 35.32 24.29
CA GLU A 397 -19.11 35.74 24.70
C GLU A 397 -19.32 35.28 26.14
N VAL A 398 -19.77 36.18 26.99
CA VAL A 398 -20.04 35.93 28.40
C VAL A 398 -21.53 36.12 28.60
N SER A 399 -22.22 35.15 29.19
CA SER A 399 -23.63 35.31 29.53
C SER A 399 -23.77 36.32 30.68
N PRO A 400 -24.92 36.99 30.81
CA PRO A 400 -25.25 37.76 32.00
C PRO A 400 -25.05 36.89 33.26
N MET A 401 -24.56 37.50 34.32
CA MET A 401 -24.45 36.82 35.61
C MET A 401 -25.83 36.79 36.27
N THR A 402 -26.29 35.60 36.63
CA THR A 402 -27.58 35.41 37.32
C THR A 402 -27.33 35.11 38.79
N ILE A 403 -27.98 35.85 39.69
CA ILE A 403 -27.83 35.69 41.14
C ILE A 403 -29.19 35.76 41.81
N SER A 404 -29.51 34.77 42.63
CA SER A 404 -30.75 34.74 43.41
C SER A 404 -30.46 34.50 44.88
N GLY A 405 -31.25 35.11 45.78
CA GLY A 405 -31.05 34.95 47.23
C GLY A 405 -32.01 35.77 48.08
N THR A 406 -31.71 35.81 49.38
CA THR A 406 -32.40 36.64 50.37
C THR A 406 -31.42 37.50 51.16
N VAL A 407 -31.82 38.72 51.47
CA VAL A 407 -31.07 39.66 52.31
C VAL A 407 -31.81 39.82 53.63
N LYS A 408 -31.06 39.74 54.74
CA LYS A 408 -31.55 40.00 56.09
C LYS A 408 -30.82 41.21 56.66
N SER A 409 -31.53 42.29 56.92
CA SER A 409 -30.99 43.49 57.56
C SER A 409 -31.45 43.53 59.01
N THR A 410 -30.50 43.52 59.95
CA THR A 410 -30.79 43.64 61.39
C THR A 410 -30.35 45.02 61.87
N SER A 411 -31.33 45.91 62.11
CA SER A 411 -31.16 47.13 62.90
C SER A 411 -31.87 46.97 64.26
N GLN A 412 -31.60 47.86 65.21
CA GLN A 412 -32.13 47.77 66.58
C GLN A 412 -33.68 47.78 66.68
N SER A 413 -34.41 48.07 65.60
CA SER A 413 -35.87 48.24 65.65
C SER A 413 -36.71 47.26 64.82
N GLN A 414 -36.17 46.50 63.85
CA GLN A 414 -36.86 45.34 63.22
C GLN A 414 -35.97 44.65 62.16
N PRO A 415 -35.99 43.31 62.06
CA PRO A 415 -35.34 42.60 60.95
C PRO A 415 -36.16 42.74 59.66
N VAL A 416 -35.52 43.19 58.58
CA VAL A 416 -36.11 43.26 57.24
C VAL A 416 -35.54 42.13 56.38
N ASN A 417 -36.43 41.32 55.78
CA ASN A 417 -36.07 40.23 54.86
C ASN A 417 -36.53 40.57 53.43
N GLU A 418 -35.60 40.62 52.49
CA GLU A 418 -35.88 40.93 51.08
C GLU A 418 -35.36 39.80 50.18
N SER A 419 -36.14 39.34 49.21
CA SER A 419 -35.65 38.45 48.16
C SER A 419 -35.10 39.24 46.99
N PHE A 420 -34.01 38.78 46.39
CA PHE A 420 -33.47 39.35 45.15
C PHE A 420 -33.28 38.27 44.09
N ASN A 421 -33.53 38.65 42.84
CA ASN A 421 -33.19 37.89 41.65
C ASN A 421 -32.67 38.88 40.62
N VAL A 422 -31.37 38.85 40.39
CA VAL A 422 -30.66 39.82 39.55
C VAL A 422 -30.05 39.07 38.38
N SER A 423 -30.32 39.58 37.18
CA SER A 423 -29.55 39.27 35.97
C SER A 423 -28.86 40.56 35.57
N THR A 424 -27.56 40.66 35.86
CA THR A 424 -26.81 41.89 35.55
C THR A 424 -25.94 41.70 34.33
N ASN A 425 -26.04 42.70 33.46
CA ASN A 425 -25.23 42.84 32.26
C ASN A 425 -23.97 43.69 32.52
N GLU A 426 -23.81 44.24 33.72
CA GLU A 426 -22.70 45.14 34.06
C GLU A 426 -21.32 44.47 33.90
N PHE A 427 -21.29 43.14 33.93
CA PHE A 427 -20.11 42.31 33.72
C PHE A 427 -20.07 41.63 32.34
N LEU A 428 -20.91 42.06 31.39
CA LEU A 428 -20.86 41.64 29.97
C LEU A 428 -19.65 42.20 29.21
N SER A 429 -18.61 42.64 29.90
CA SER A 429 -17.41 43.02 29.20
C SER A 429 -16.75 41.75 28.68
N SER A 430 -16.91 41.45 27.39
CA SER A 430 -16.06 40.48 26.69
C SER A 430 -14.60 40.73 27.03
N LYS A 431 -14.22 42.00 27.23
CA LYS A 431 -12.89 42.44 27.69
C LYS A 431 -12.40 41.79 28.98
N ALA A 432 -13.30 41.41 29.90
CA ALA A 432 -12.91 40.76 31.16
C ALA A 432 -12.39 39.32 30.96
N PHE A 433 -12.71 38.69 29.83
CA PHE A 433 -12.19 37.38 29.42
C PHE A 433 -11.49 37.43 28.04
N GLU A 434 -11.26 38.63 27.49
CA GLU A 434 -10.50 38.81 26.26
C GLU A 434 -9.06 38.42 26.53
N ARG A 435 -8.55 37.52 25.68
CA ARG A 435 -7.19 37.01 25.80
C ARG A 435 -6.27 38.00 25.10
N GLU A 436 -5.45 38.71 25.87
CA GLU A 436 -4.38 39.56 25.28
C GLU A 436 -3.26 38.71 24.65
N ASN A 437 -3.12 37.44 25.06
CA ASN A 437 -2.04 36.55 24.66
C ASN A 437 -2.54 35.30 23.93
N MET A 438 -1.68 34.77 23.05
CA MET A 438 -1.91 33.52 22.32
C MET A 438 -1.83 32.32 23.26
N ASP A 439 -2.79 31.39 23.16
CA ASP A 439 -2.74 30.16 23.94
C ASP A 439 -1.96 29.07 23.23
N PHE A 440 -1.16 28.33 24.00
CA PHE A 440 -0.41 27.19 23.51
C PHE A 440 -0.82 25.92 24.23
N SER A 441 -0.88 24.82 23.49
CA SER A 441 -1.04 23.48 24.05
C SER A 441 -0.15 22.48 23.34
N VAL A 442 0.10 21.37 24.01
CA VAL A 442 0.66 20.15 23.41
C VAL A 442 -0.41 19.06 23.43
N PHE A 443 -0.38 18.19 22.43
CA PHE A 443 -1.33 17.10 22.33
C PHE A 443 -0.67 15.82 21.82
N GLY A 444 -1.26 14.69 22.23
CA GLY A 444 -0.98 13.38 21.69
C GLY A 444 -2.29 12.69 21.30
N LYS A 445 -2.38 12.15 20.07
CA LYS A 445 -3.54 11.40 19.58
C LYS A 445 -3.10 10.00 19.14
N ALA A 446 -3.96 9.01 19.35
CA ALA A 446 -3.81 7.68 18.80
C ALA A 446 -5.13 7.30 18.10
N GLY A 447 -5.04 6.68 16.93
CA GLY A 447 -6.22 6.37 16.15
C GLY A 447 -6.04 5.32 15.08
N LEU A 448 -7.12 5.10 14.33
CA LEU A 448 -7.21 4.17 13.21
C LEU A 448 -7.50 4.92 11.91
N GLU A 449 -6.79 4.54 10.85
CA GLU A 449 -7.06 4.91 9.47
C GLU A 449 -7.64 3.71 8.73
N ILE A 450 -8.81 3.85 8.11
CA ILE A 450 -9.48 2.80 7.33
C ILE A 450 -9.66 3.28 5.89
N CYS A 451 -9.16 2.53 4.91
CA CYS A 451 -9.24 2.86 3.49
C CYS A 451 -10.67 2.67 2.97
N LEU A 452 -11.25 3.73 2.41
CA LEU A 452 -12.57 3.71 1.77
C LEU A 452 -12.45 3.50 0.25
N LEU A 453 -11.50 4.19 -0.38
CA LEU A 453 -11.31 4.16 -1.85
C LEU A 453 -9.85 3.89 -2.18
N ARG A 454 -9.58 2.81 -2.94
CA ARG A 454 -8.27 2.33 -3.47
C ARG A 454 -7.08 3.27 -3.21
N ASN A 455 -6.61 3.29 -1.97
CA ASN A 455 -5.47 4.08 -1.49
C ASN A 455 -5.53 5.62 -1.68
N SER A 456 -6.68 6.21 -1.98
CA SER A 456 -6.84 7.66 -2.17
C SER A 456 -7.60 8.34 -1.03
N MET A 457 -8.53 7.63 -0.37
CA MET A 457 -9.38 8.20 0.67
C MET A 457 -9.51 7.26 1.87
N TYR A 458 -9.39 7.81 3.07
CA TYR A 458 -9.37 7.06 4.33
C TYR A 458 -10.27 7.73 5.36
N LEU A 459 -10.99 6.92 6.13
CA LEU A 459 -11.68 7.34 7.36
C LEU A 459 -10.68 7.37 8.51
N LEU A 460 -10.76 8.40 9.34
CA LEU A 460 -9.96 8.58 10.55
C LEU A 460 -10.88 8.51 11.77
N ALA A 461 -10.47 7.78 12.79
CA ALA A 461 -11.05 7.84 14.13
C ALA A 461 -9.92 7.83 15.16
N SER A 462 -9.93 8.75 16.12
CA SER A 462 -8.88 8.83 17.15
C SER A 462 -9.38 9.34 18.47
N ALA A 463 -8.66 8.97 19.53
CA ALA A 463 -8.75 9.61 20.82
C ALA A 463 -7.41 10.28 21.14
N GLY A 464 -7.42 11.38 21.86
CA GLY A 464 -6.18 12.02 22.27
C GLY A 464 -6.34 12.91 23.47
N TYR A 465 -5.21 13.29 24.03
CA TYR A 465 -5.13 14.16 25.19
C TYR A 465 -4.44 15.46 24.82
N GLU A 466 -4.97 16.57 25.31
CA GLU A 466 -4.40 17.91 25.14
C GLU A 466 -4.10 18.52 26.51
N HIS A 467 -2.92 19.14 26.60
CA HIS A 467 -2.48 19.87 27.78
C HIS A 467 -2.05 21.30 27.40
N GLY A 468 -2.73 22.28 27.98
CA GLY A 468 -2.40 23.70 27.85
C GLY A 468 -1.09 24.03 28.55
N LEU A 469 -0.18 24.64 27.80
CA LEU A 469 1.08 25.19 28.32
C LEU A 469 0.88 26.59 28.90
N THR A 470 -0.12 27.32 28.40
CA THR A 470 -0.51 28.64 28.90
C THR A 470 -1.93 28.62 29.47
N TRP A 471 -2.23 29.63 30.27
CA TRP A 471 -3.57 29.88 30.78
C TRP A 471 -4.40 30.53 29.68
N SER A 472 -5.54 29.91 29.34
CA SER A 472 -6.53 30.50 28.44
C SER A 472 -7.21 31.70 29.06
N TYR A 473 -7.30 31.72 30.38
CA TYR A 473 -7.64 32.90 31.13
C TYR A 473 -6.95 32.82 32.47
N LYS A 474 -6.39 33.93 32.92
CA LYS A 474 -5.72 34.04 34.20
C LYS A 474 -6.28 35.27 34.90
N SER A 475 -6.86 35.06 36.07
CA SER A 475 -7.29 36.16 36.93
C SER A 475 -6.08 36.92 37.50
N ASP A 476 -6.23 38.24 37.61
CA ASP A 476 -5.26 39.14 38.24
C ASP A 476 -5.27 39.07 39.78
N GLU A 477 -6.30 38.46 40.39
CA GLU A 477 -6.36 38.26 41.84
C GLU A 477 -5.47 37.08 42.27
N ASN A 478 -4.18 37.40 42.40
CA ASN A 478 -3.14 36.59 43.02
C ASN A 478 -3.58 35.99 44.39
N PRO A 479 -2.92 34.92 44.88
CA PRO A 479 -3.21 34.28 46.17
C PRO A 479 -2.94 35.16 47.41
N PHE A 480 -2.67 36.46 47.26
CA PHE A 480 -2.25 37.37 48.32
C PHE A 480 -3.38 38.16 49.02
N TYR A 481 -4.65 37.95 48.68
CA TYR A 481 -5.77 38.62 49.37
C TYR A 481 -6.94 37.66 49.67
N SER A 482 -7.22 37.55 50.98
CA SER A 482 -8.39 37.10 51.77
C SER A 482 -9.13 35.78 51.49
N ASP A 483 -9.63 35.15 52.57
CA ASP A 483 -10.52 33.97 52.68
C ASP A 483 -11.95 34.22 52.14
N THR A 484 -12.04 34.98 51.06
CA THR A 484 -13.30 35.57 50.59
C THR A 484 -13.99 34.69 49.52
N VAL A 485 -15.25 34.29 49.75
CA VAL A 485 -16.21 33.53 48.91
C VAL A 485 -16.84 34.39 47.80
N PHE A 486 -16.55 34.08 46.53
CA PHE A 486 -17.10 34.81 45.37
C PHE A 486 -18.38 34.19 44.80
N PRO A 487 -19.27 34.99 44.17
CA PRO A 487 -19.26 36.45 44.06
C PRO A 487 -19.63 37.15 45.36
N TYR A 488 -19.11 38.36 45.54
CA TYR A 488 -19.55 39.25 46.60
C TYR A 488 -20.66 40.18 46.12
N VAL A 489 -21.66 40.37 46.98
CA VAL A 489 -22.83 41.20 46.75
C VAL A 489 -22.90 42.18 47.92
N TYR A 490 -22.70 43.48 47.70
CA TYR A 490 -23.02 44.47 48.73
C TYR A 490 -23.83 45.64 48.16
N ASN A 491 -24.85 46.05 48.92
CA ASN A 491 -25.71 47.18 48.60
C ASN A 491 -25.07 48.44 49.23
N ALA A 492 -24.54 49.34 48.39
CA ALA A 492 -24.14 50.65 48.88
C ALA A 492 -25.39 51.44 49.25
N GLN A 493 -25.37 52.17 50.38
CA GLN A 493 -26.43 53.14 50.69
C GLN A 493 -26.71 53.98 49.43
N TYR A 494 -27.98 54.31 49.17
CA TYR A 494 -28.49 55.12 48.05
C TYR A 494 -29.01 54.36 46.81
N ASP A 495 -30.06 53.53 46.97
CA ASP A 495 -31.09 53.17 45.97
C ASP A 495 -30.68 52.72 44.54
N LYS A 496 -29.39 52.61 44.24
CA LYS A 496 -28.84 52.11 42.99
C LYS A 496 -27.48 51.49 43.26
N ASP A 497 -27.28 50.35 42.62
CA ASP A 497 -26.04 49.61 42.41
C ASP A 497 -25.58 48.77 43.61
N VAL A 498 -25.93 47.48 43.51
CA VAL A 498 -25.25 46.41 44.21
C VAL A 498 -23.90 46.22 43.54
N ALA A 499 -22.80 46.39 44.27
CA ALA A 499 -21.49 46.09 43.70
C ALA A 499 -21.30 44.57 43.66
N PHE A 500 -21.05 44.04 42.46
CA PHE A 500 -20.74 42.62 42.26
C PHE A 500 -19.29 42.45 41.76
N ARG A 501 -18.69 41.31 42.10
CA ARG A 501 -17.48 40.82 41.43
C ARG A 501 -17.80 39.57 40.61
N PRO A 502 -17.47 39.52 39.31
CA PRO A 502 -17.76 38.38 38.46
C PRO A 502 -16.90 37.16 38.85
N PHE A 503 -17.27 35.96 38.38
CA PHE A 503 -16.41 34.79 38.54
C PHE A 503 -15.06 34.94 37.82
N ALA A 504 -14.99 35.80 36.80
CA ALA A 504 -13.76 36.19 36.11
C ALA A 504 -12.64 36.53 37.11
N ASP A 505 -12.95 37.32 38.13
CA ASP A 505 -11.95 37.79 39.10
C ASP A 505 -11.37 36.67 39.96
N CYS A 506 -12.00 35.51 40.06
CA CYS A 506 -11.55 34.43 40.95
C CYS A 506 -11.20 33.13 40.22
N VAL A 507 -11.24 33.11 38.90
CA VAL A 507 -11.03 31.90 38.09
C VAL A 507 -9.84 32.07 37.16
N SER A 508 -8.99 31.05 37.11
CA SER A 508 -8.04 30.85 36.02
C SER A 508 -8.31 29.48 35.40
N PHE A 509 -8.27 29.38 34.08
CA PHE A 509 -8.44 28.08 33.42
C PHE A 509 -7.48 27.89 32.25
N LYS A 510 -7.04 26.64 32.10
CA LYS A 510 -6.18 26.21 31.00
C LYS A 510 -6.75 24.97 30.35
N ARG A 511 -6.38 24.71 29.10
CA ARG A 511 -6.82 23.53 28.35
C ARG A 511 -6.31 22.25 29.02
N LYS A 512 -7.19 21.29 29.26
CA LYS A 512 -6.81 19.96 29.73
C LYS A 512 -7.94 18.99 29.47
N CYS A 513 -7.89 18.29 28.35
CA CYS A 513 -9.02 17.47 27.95
C CYS A 513 -8.63 16.26 27.12
N VAL A 514 -9.59 15.36 26.98
CA VAL A 514 -9.55 14.21 26.09
C VAL A 514 -10.48 14.50 24.91
N TRP A 515 -9.93 14.43 23.71
CA TRP A 515 -10.64 14.57 22.45
C TRP A 515 -11.00 13.23 21.86
N LEU A 516 -12.20 13.14 21.30
CA LEU A 516 -12.62 12.12 20.35
C LEU A 516 -12.73 12.78 18.98
N ASN A 517 -11.95 12.33 18.00
CA ASN A 517 -11.91 12.93 16.65
C ASN A 517 -12.30 11.91 15.58
N PHE A 518 -13.05 12.39 14.59
CA PHE A 518 -13.39 11.67 13.39
C PHE A 518 -13.04 12.50 12.16
N GLY A 519 -12.70 11.88 11.05
CA GLY A 519 -12.32 12.63 9.87
C GLY A 519 -12.14 11.81 8.61
N LEU A 520 -11.74 12.50 7.56
CA LEU A 520 -11.37 11.94 6.27
C LEU A 520 -9.99 12.42 5.88
N MET A 521 -9.15 11.50 5.40
CA MET A 521 -7.86 11.81 4.81
C MET A 521 -7.89 11.50 3.32
N LEU A 522 -7.50 12.49 2.51
CA LEU A 522 -7.21 12.36 1.09
C LEU A 522 -5.71 12.29 0.87
N LYS A 523 -5.29 11.36 0.00
CA LYS A 523 -3.91 11.23 -0.48
C LYS A 523 -3.84 11.74 -1.92
N LEU A 524 -3.04 12.78 -2.13
CA LEU A 524 -2.85 13.45 -3.43
C LEU A 524 -1.54 12.99 -4.08
#